data_AF-A0A318XVB6-F1
#
_entry.id   AF-A0A318XVB6-F1
#
_cell.length_a   1.000
_cell.length_b   1.000
_cell.length_c   1.000
_cell.angle_alpha   90.00
_cell.angle_beta   90.00
_cell.angle_gamma   90.00
#
_symmetry.space_group_name_H-M   'P 1'
#
loop_
_entity.id
_entity.type
_entity.pdbx_description
1 polymer ?
#
loop_
_entity_poly.entity_id
_entity_poly.type
_entity_poly.pdbx_seq_one_letter_code
_entity_poly.pdbx_strand_id
1 'polypeptide(L)'
;MVELLVELFTSILETTVSEATAYLMKTKATLKNCLFDDKSEFGKIDITKSVLNETIERIVIKDERTATVYFKSGLIMEKDFIKTIE
;
A
#
# COMPACT_ATOMS: atom_id res chain seq x y z
N MET A 1 -1.24 -9.08 8.15
CA MET A 1 -0.16 -8.46 7.35
C MET A 1 -0.49 -8.41 5.86
N VAL A 2 -0.66 -9.53 5.15
CA VAL A 2 -0.99 -9.47 3.70
C VAL A 2 -2.31 -8.75 3.43
N GLU A 3 -3.37 -9.01 4.20
CA GLU A 3 -4.65 -8.29 4.11
C GLU A 3 -4.49 -6.78 4.25
N LEU A 4 -3.77 -6.34 5.27
CA LEU A 4 -3.47 -4.93 5.50
C LEU A 4 -2.71 -4.30 4.31
N LEU A 5 -1.77 -5.02 3.70
CA LEU A 5 -1.05 -4.54 2.53
C LEU A 5 -1.97 -4.45 1.30
N VAL A 6 -2.92 -5.39 1.14
CA VAL A 6 -3.98 -5.30 0.12
C VAL A 6 -4.80 -4.03 0.33
N GLU A 7 -5.35 -3.83 1.53
CA GLU A 7 -6.15 -2.64 1.85
C GLU A 7 -5.39 -1.33 1.61
N LEU A 8 -4.12 -1.26 2.03
CA LEU A 8 -3.27 -0.09 1.81
C LEU A 8 -3.04 0.18 0.31
N PHE A 9 -2.71 -0.85 -0.46
CA PHE A 9 -2.46 -0.69 -1.90
C PHE A 9 -3.74 -0.29 -2.64
N THR A 10 -4.87 -0.91 -2.32
CA THR A 10 -6.19 -0.54 -2.85
C THR A 10 -6.52 0.91 -2.51
N SER A 11 -6.33 1.33 -1.25
CA SER A 11 -6.55 2.73 -0.84
C SER A 11 -5.72 3.72 -1.65
N ILE A 12 -4.44 3.42 -1.90
CA ILE A 12 -3.55 4.27 -2.71
C ILE A 12 -4.05 4.37 -4.16
N LEU A 13 -4.52 3.27 -4.74
CA LEU A 13 -4.99 3.19 -6.12
C LEU A 13 -6.32 3.91 -6.32
N GLU A 14 -7.23 3.81 -5.36
CA GLU A 14 -8.56 4.46 -5.38
C GLU A 14 -8.51 5.94 -5.02
N THR A 15 -7.46 6.38 -4.30
CA THR A 15 -7.33 7.80 -3.93
C THR A 15 -7.28 8.68 -5.19
N THR A 16 -8.16 9.69 -5.21
CA THR A 16 -8.19 10.71 -6.27
C THR A 16 -6.88 11.48 -6.28
N VAL A 17 -6.38 11.75 -7.48
CA VAL A 17 -5.10 12.45 -7.66
C VAL A 17 -5.29 13.90 -7.19
N SER A 18 -4.74 14.23 -6.03
CA SER A 18 -4.69 15.61 -5.51
C SER A 18 -3.33 16.24 -5.81
N GLU A 19 -3.33 17.50 -6.24
CA GLU A 19 -2.12 18.30 -6.55
C GLU A 19 -1.11 18.36 -5.39
N ALA A 20 -1.53 18.10 -4.15
CA ALA A 20 -0.72 18.24 -2.95
C ALA A 20 0.25 17.06 -2.64
N THR A 21 0.23 15.95 -3.38
CA THR A 21 0.99 14.75 -2.93
C THR A 21 1.77 14.05 -4.04
N ALA A 22 2.93 14.62 -4.39
CA ALA A 22 3.90 14.00 -5.30
C ALA A 22 4.29 12.57 -4.88
N TYR A 23 4.42 12.29 -3.59
CA TYR A 23 4.74 10.95 -3.07
C TYR A 23 3.61 9.95 -3.31
N LEU A 24 2.35 10.35 -3.09
CA LEU A 24 1.19 9.48 -3.36
C LEU A 24 1.10 9.16 -4.85
N MET A 25 1.25 10.17 -5.72
CA MET A 25 1.25 9.96 -7.17
C MET A 25 2.35 9.01 -7.63
N LYS A 26 3.59 9.19 -7.12
CA LYS A 26 4.70 8.27 -7.40
C LYS A 26 4.39 6.85 -6.95
N THR A 27 3.87 6.69 -5.73
CA THR A 27 3.49 5.37 -5.20
C THR A 27 2.42 4.70 -6.06
N LYS A 28 1.39 5.46 -6.43
CA LYS A 28 0.30 5.01 -7.30
C LYS A 28 0.84 4.56 -8.67
N ALA A 29 1.71 5.35 -9.29
CA ALA A 29 2.34 5.01 -10.56
C ALA A 29 3.19 3.72 -10.45
N THR A 30 4.02 3.59 -9.41
CA THR A 30 4.78 2.36 -9.17
C THR A 30 3.86 1.15 -8.97
N LEU A 31 2.82 1.27 -8.14
CA LEU A 31 1.86 0.19 -7.89
C LEU A 31 1.13 -0.23 -9.15
N LYS A 32 0.64 0.71 -9.97
CA LYS A 32 0.00 0.42 -11.26
C LYS A 32 0.92 -0.37 -12.20
N ASN A 33 2.18 0.07 -12.30
CA ASN A 33 3.18 -0.62 -13.11
C ASN A 33 3.45 -2.05 -12.61
N CYS A 34 3.41 -2.27 -11.30
CA CYS A 34 3.64 -3.58 -10.70
C CYS A 34 2.44 -4.54 -10.77
N LEU A 35 1.20 -4.03 -10.74
CA LEU A 35 -0.03 -4.82 -10.58
C LEU A 35 -0.78 -5.11 -11.89
N PHE A 36 -0.28 -4.61 -13.03
CA PHE A 36 -0.93 -4.62 -14.36
C PHE A 36 -2.14 -3.66 -14.44
N ASP A 37 -2.20 -2.84 -15.50
CA ASP A 37 -2.92 -1.56 -15.53
C ASP A 37 -4.46 -1.66 -15.71
N ASP A 38 -5.02 -2.87 -15.90
CA ASP A 38 -6.43 -3.06 -16.33
C ASP A 38 -7.36 -3.62 -15.24
N LYS A 39 -6.93 -3.69 -13.98
CA LYS A 39 -7.77 -4.21 -12.89
C LYS A 39 -8.46 -3.09 -12.12
N SER A 40 -9.79 -3.20 -11.99
CA SER A 40 -10.60 -2.30 -11.16
C SER A 40 -10.51 -2.65 -9.67
N GLU A 41 -10.21 -3.90 -9.35
CA GLU A 41 -10.07 -4.41 -7.97
C GLU A 41 -8.84 -5.33 -7.89
N PHE A 42 -8.13 -5.26 -6.77
CA PHE A 42 -6.93 -6.05 -6.51
C PHE A 42 -7.17 -6.99 -5.32
N GLY A 43 -6.89 -8.28 -5.53
CA GLY A 43 -6.97 -9.32 -4.51
C GLY A 43 -5.60 -9.66 -3.91
N LYS A 44 -5.62 -10.50 -2.88
CA LYS A 44 -4.39 -11.01 -2.23
C LYS A 44 -3.42 -11.66 -3.22
N ILE A 45 -3.94 -12.32 -4.26
CA ILE A 45 -3.14 -12.99 -5.29
C ILE A 45 -2.33 -12.00 -6.14
N ASP A 46 -2.79 -10.75 -6.24
CA ASP A 46 -2.10 -9.70 -6.99
C ASP A 46 -0.88 -9.17 -6.22
N ILE A 47 -0.88 -9.29 -4.89
CA ILE A 47 0.29 -8.97 -4.05
C ILE A 47 1.28 -10.13 -4.06
N THR A 48 2.14 -10.12 -5.07
CA THR A 48 3.28 -11.03 -5.14
C THR A 48 4.47 -10.49 -4.36
N LYS A 49 5.42 -11.37 -4.02
CA LYS A 49 6.71 -10.95 -3.43
C LYS A 49 7.44 -9.93 -4.31
N SER A 50 7.27 -9.99 -5.62
CA SER A 50 7.83 -9.02 -6.56
C SER A 50 7.25 -7.63 -6.34
N VAL A 51 5.91 -7.51 -6.29
CA VAL A 51 5.22 -6.24 -6.02
C VAL A 51 5.68 -5.66 -4.68
N LEU A 52 5.72 -6.47 -3.62
CA LEU A 52 6.17 -6.04 -2.31
C LEU A 52 7.61 -5.50 -2.36
N ASN A 53 8.52 -6.21 -3.03
CA ASN A 53 9.92 -5.79 -3.16
C ASN A 53 10.08 -4.52 -3.99
N GLU A 54 9.25 -4.29 -5.01
CA GLU A 54 9.32 -3.08 -5.85
C GLU A 54 8.69 -1.85 -5.21
N THR A 55 7.71 -2.04 -4.31
CA THR A 55 6.90 -0.94 -3.77
C THR A 55 7.28 -0.57 -2.33
N ILE A 56 7.67 -1.56 -1.51
CA ILE A 56 7.97 -1.38 -0.09
C ILE A 56 9.49 -1.27 0.10
N GLU A 57 9.91 -0.25 0.83
CA GLU A 57 11.27 -0.10 1.33
C GLU A 57 11.45 -0.88 2.62
N ARG A 58 10.56 -0.67 3.60
CA ARG A 58 10.56 -1.39 4.88
C ARG A 58 9.21 -1.32 5.58
N ILE A 59 8.98 -2.25 6.49
CA ILE A 59 7.85 -2.26 7.42
C ILE A 59 8.41 -2.20 8.84
N VAL A 60 7.94 -1.25 9.64
CA VAL A 60 8.30 -1.10 11.05
C VAL A 60 7.07 -1.40 11.89
N ILE A 61 7.15 -2.43 12.73
CA ILE A 61 6.11 -2.74 13.72
C ILE A 61 6.50 -1.98 14.99
N LYS A 62 5.69 -0.99 15.38
CA LYS A 62 5.97 -0.14 16.55
C LYS A 62 5.53 -0.80 17.85
N ASP A 63 4.38 -1.46 17.83
CA ASP A 63 3.83 -2.26 18.93
C ASP A 63 2.93 -3.37 18.37
N GLU A 64 2.22 -4.10 19.23
CA GLU A 64 1.30 -5.16 18.83
C GLU A 64 0.14 -4.68 17.95
N ARG A 65 -0.04 -3.36 17.79
CA ARG A 65 -1.22 -2.73 17.19
C ARG A 65 -0.87 -1.79 16.04
N THR A 66 0.34 -1.27 15.94
CA THR A 66 0.71 -0.32 14.89
C THR A 66 1.84 -0.80 14.00
N ALA A 67 1.62 -0.68 12.69
CA ALA A 67 2.67 -0.79 11.68
C ALA A 67 2.80 0.51 10.88
N THR A 68 4.04 0.87 10.61
CA THR A 68 4.41 1.91 9.66
C THR A 68 5.03 1.26 8.43
N VAL A 69 4.43 1.49 7.26
CA VAL A 69 4.91 1.02 5.96
C VAL A 69 5.60 2.18 5.25
N TYR A 70 6.87 1.98 4.92
CA TYR A 70 7.68 2.91 4.14
C TYR A 70 7.74 2.39 2.71
N PHE A 71 7.26 3.19 1.77
CA PHE A 71 7.30 2.88 0.35
C PHE A 71 8.55 3.47 -0.29
N LYS A 72 9.12 2.78 -1.28
CA LYS A 72 10.31 3.26 -2.02
C LYS A 72 10.10 4.60 -2.74
N SER A 73 8.84 4.95 -3.01
CA SER A 73 8.43 6.24 -3.53
C SER A 73 8.65 7.40 -2.54
N GLY A 74 8.86 7.12 -1.26
CA GLY A 74 8.90 8.06 -0.15
C GLY A 74 7.57 8.25 0.59
N LEU A 75 6.50 7.57 0.17
CA LEU A 75 5.24 7.57 0.93
C LEU A 75 5.41 6.79 2.24
N ILE A 76 4.83 7.31 3.32
CA ILE A 76 4.82 6.66 4.63
C ILE A 76 3.36 6.55 5.05
N MET A 77 2.91 5.34 5.39
CA MET A 77 1.57 5.11 5.90
C MET A 77 1.66 4.40 7.25
N GLU A 78 0.87 4.88 8.21
CA GLU A 78 0.69 4.23 9.49
C GLU A 78 -0.71 3.61 9.53
N LYS A 79 -0.78 2.38 10.03
CA LYS A 79 -2.05 1.67 10.16
C LYS A 79 -2.11 0.96 11.51
N ASP A 80 -3.27 1.10 12.14
CA ASP A 80 -3.63 0.40 13.36
C ASP A 80 -4.34 -0.92 13.00
N PHE A 81 -3.99 -2.01 13.69
CA PHE A 81 -4.45 -3.38 13.47
C PHE A 81 -5.73 -3.74 14.25
N ILE A 82 -6.39 -2.79 14.92
CA ILE A 82 -7.61 -3.07 15.69
C ILE A 82 -8.63 -3.82 14.81
N LYS A 83 -8.91 -5.08 15.20
CA LYS A 83 -10.11 -5.79 14.79
C LYS A 83 -11.31 -4.92 15.18
N THR A 84 -12.03 -4.43 14.19
CA THR A 84 -13.47 -4.23 14.37
C THR A 84 -14.04 -5.61 14.70
N ILE A 85 -14.27 -5.86 15.98
CA ILE A 85 -15.21 -6.90 16.39
C ILE A 85 -16.57 -6.26 16.12
N GLU A 86 -17.16 -6.56 14.97
CA GLU A 86 -18.61 -6.43 14.79
C GLU A 86 -19.30 -7.66 15.37
#